data_AF-A0AAE7NTP6-F1
#
_entry.id   AF-A0AAE7NTP6-F1
#
_cell.length_a   1.000
_cell.length_b   1.000
_cell.length_c   1.000
_cell.angle_alpha   90.00
_cell.angle_beta   90.00
_cell.angle_gamma   90.00
#
_symmetry.space_group_name_H-M   'P 1'
#
loop_
_entity.id
_entity.type
_entity.pdbx_description
1 polymer ?
#
loop_
_entity_poly.entity_id
_entity_poly.type
_entity_poly.pdbx_seq_one_letter_code
_entity_poly.pdbx_strand_id
1 'polypeptide(L)'
;MTFEVEDGFILGIAKGRRPTPDIECEFIDATFERLHVTRAPKTLQLDWLALTDLAAWLYRKYPSATEKGYMNRLLDLFPGSMNVNDVMCALMRCISNNEHLAYGEDAHFCGRVRRTHKHEFEEIRAAWLAQMRQSGRPSNNVQ
;
A
#
# COMPACT_ATOMS: atom_id res chain seq x y z
N MET A 1 1.76 8.50 -15.60
CA MET A 1 0.60 8.48 -14.69
C MET A 1 0.53 9.80 -13.94
N THR A 2 -0.67 10.21 -13.55
CA THR A 2 -0.88 11.39 -12.71
C THR A 2 -1.64 11.02 -11.45
N PHE A 3 -1.22 11.59 -10.32
CA PHE A 3 -1.81 11.38 -9.00
C PHE A 3 -2.47 12.67 -8.52
N GLU A 4 -3.63 12.52 -7.92
CA GLU A 4 -4.35 13.55 -7.18
C GLU A 4 -4.18 13.23 -5.69
N VAL A 5 -3.59 14.16 -4.95
CA VAL A 5 -3.22 13.99 -3.54
C VAL A 5 -3.80 15.12 -2.71
N GLU A 6 -4.57 14.78 -1.68
CA GLU A 6 -5.13 15.73 -0.70
C GLU A 6 -4.73 15.28 0.70
N ASP A 7 -4.20 16.19 1.52
CA ASP A 7 -3.74 15.91 2.90
C ASP A 7 -2.77 14.70 3.03
N GLY A 8 -2.02 14.40 1.97
CA GLY A 8 -1.09 13.26 1.93
C GLY A 8 -1.70 11.93 1.48
N PHE A 9 -2.98 11.92 1.08
CA PHE A 9 -3.71 10.74 0.61
C PHE A 9 -3.98 10.81 -0.90
N ILE A 10 -3.82 9.68 -1.60
CA ILE A 10 -4.16 9.43 -2.99
C ILE A 10 -5.69 9.39 -3.17
N LEU A 11 -6.23 10.45 -3.76
CA LEU A 11 -7.62 10.53 -4.17
C LEU A 11 -7.87 9.86 -5.53
N GLY A 12 -6.89 9.94 -6.43
CA GLY A 12 -7.06 9.55 -7.82
C GLY A 12 -5.77 9.18 -8.53
N ILE A 13 -5.84 8.16 -9.40
CA ILE A 13 -4.78 7.79 -10.33
C ILE A 13 -5.36 7.76 -11.75
N ALA A 14 -4.76 8.55 -12.64
CA ALA A 14 -5.11 8.58 -14.06
C ALA A 14 -3.93 8.12 -14.94
N LYS A 15 -4.24 7.22 -15.90
CA LYS A 15 -3.33 6.89 -17.00
C LYS A 15 -3.45 7.97 -18.08
N GLY A 16 -2.63 9.02 -17.97
CA GLY A 16 -2.59 10.14 -18.93
C GLY A 16 -2.13 11.45 -18.30
N ARG A 17 -1.87 12.46 -19.12
CA ARG A 17 -1.59 13.84 -18.68
C ARG A 17 -2.91 14.51 -18.29
N ARG A 18 -3.05 14.86 -17.01
CA ARG A 18 -4.02 15.87 -16.56
C ARG A 18 -3.42 17.27 -16.74
N PRO A 19 -4.25 18.33 -16.85
CA PRO A 19 -3.76 19.70 -16.98
C PRO A 19 -3.00 20.20 -15.75
N THR A 20 -3.40 19.73 -14.56
CA THR A 20 -2.84 20.13 -13.25
C THR A 20 -2.80 18.93 -12.30
N PRO A 21 -1.85 17.99 -12.47
CA PRO A 21 -1.65 16.92 -11.52
C PRO A 21 -0.80 17.40 -10.33
N ASP A 22 -1.07 16.89 -9.13
CA ASP A 22 -0.21 17.15 -7.96
C ASP A 22 1.15 16.46 -8.14
N ILE A 23 1.16 15.28 -8.76
CA ILE A 23 2.38 14.50 -9.06
C ILE A 23 2.30 13.85 -10.45
N GLU A 24 3.35 14.02 -11.26
CA GLU A 24 3.55 13.33 -12.54
C GLU A 24 4.76 12.36 -12.45
N CYS A 25 4.51 11.08 -12.69
CA CYS A 25 5.57 10.06 -12.78
C CYS A 25 5.26 9.03 -13.88
N GLU A 26 6.25 8.28 -14.30
CA GLU A 26 6.14 7.19 -15.28
C GLU A 26 5.88 5.85 -14.60
N PHE A 27 6.50 5.62 -13.45
CA PHE A 27 6.43 4.37 -12.69
C PHE A 27 6.07 4.63 -11.23
N ILE A 28 5.63 3.58 -10.54
CA ILE A 28 5.51 3.55 -9.08
C ILE A 28 6.45 2.48 -8.58
N ASP A 29 7.09 2.72 -7.44
CA ASP A 29 7.86 1.70 -6.75
C ASP A 29 7.67 1.83 -5.23
N ALA A 30 7.83 0.71 -4.53
CA ALA A 30 7.73 0.68 -3.09
C ALA A 30 9.11 0.99 -2.49
N THR A 31 9.17 2.00 -1.63
CA THR A 31 10.41 2.40 -0.95
C THR A 31 10.26 2.38 0.56
N PHE A 32 11.38 2.65 1.21
CA PHE A 32 11.51 2.79 2.64
C PHE A 32 11.60 4.25 3.11
N GLU A 33 11.60 5.21 2.18
CA GLU A 33 11.65 6.65 2.44
C GLU A 33 10.29 7.31 2.19
N ARG A 34 10.07 8.51 2.72
CA ARG A 34 8.84 9.28 2.45
C ARG A 34 8.59 9.43 0.96
N LEU A 35 7.30 9.55 0.61
CA LEU A 35 6.82 9.75 -0.75
C LEU A 35 7.65 10.79 -1.53
N HIS A 36 8.33 10.35 -2.60
CA HIS A 36 9.15 11.22 -3.45
C HIS A 36 9.22 10.71 -4.89
N VAL A 37 9.59 11.57 -5.83
CA VAL A 37 9.76 11.21 -7.25
C VAL A 37 11.24 11.16 -7.61
N THR A 38 11.72 10.02 -8.10
CA THR A 38 13.08 9.91 -8.67
C THR A 38 13.14 10.62 -10.02
N ARG A 39 14.32 11.12 -10.41
CA ARG A 39 14.45 11.91 -11.66
C ARG A 39 14.52 11.06 -12.94
N ALA A 40 15.11 9.87 -12.87
CA ALA A 40 15.27 8.98 -14.02
C ALA A 40 15.43 7.51 -13.57
N PRO A 41 14.50 6.60 -13.93
CA PRO A 41 13.18 6.92 -14.49
C PRO A 41 12.36 7.76 -13.51
N LYS A 42 11.33 8.46 -14.00
CA LYS A 42 10.42 9.21 -13.12
C LYS A 42 9.56 8.24 -12.33
N THR A 43 10.01 7.83 -11.15
CA THR A 43 9.33 6.82 -10.34
C THR A 43 8.82 7.46 -9.06
N LEU A 44 7.52 7.32 -8.79
CA LEU A 44 6.95 7.68 -7.51
C LEU A 44 7.25 6.57 -6.51
N GLN A 45 8.11 6.89 -5.57
CA GLN A 45 8.52 6.02 -4.47
C GLN A 45 7.48 6.16 -3.37
N LEU A 46 6.82 5.06 -2.98
CA LEU A 46 5.78 5.03 -1.96
C LEU A 46 6.31 4.39 -0.67
N ASP A 47 6.14 5.07 0.47
CA ASP A 47 6.31 4.43 1.77
C ASP A 47 5.10 3.54 2.12
N TRP A 48 5.19 2.85 3.26
CA TRP A 48 4.14 1.94 3.70
C TRP A 48 2.79 2.63 3.96
N LEU A 49 2.79 3.90 4.36
CA LEU A 49 1.57 4.65 4.63
C LEU A 49 0.88 5.00 3.32
N ALA A 50 1.65 5.49 2.34
CA ALA A 50 1.16 5.75 0.98
C ALA A 50 0.71 4.46 0.27
N LEU A 51 1.36 3.32 0.53
CA LEU A 51 0.93 2.00 0.06
C LEU A 51 -0.38 1.55 0.71
N THR A 52 -0.58 1.85 2.00
CA THR A 52 -1.84 1.57 2.70
C THR A 52 -2.98 2.37 2.10
N ASP A 53 -2.75 3.65 1.82
CA ASP A 53 -3.77 4.48 1.20
C ASP A 53 -4.03 4.11 -0.26
N LEU A 54 -2.99 3.73 -1.02
CA LEU A 54 -3.15 3.15 -2.35
C LEU A 54 -4.04 1.89 -2.32
N ALA A 55 -3.83 1.02 -1.34
CA ALA A 55 -4.66 -0.16 -1.15
C ALA A 55 -6.10 0.21 -0.81
N ALA A 56 -6.30 1.19 0.08
CA ALA A 56 -7.62 1.71 0.43
C ALA A 56 -8.33 2.30 -0.80
N TRP A 57 -7.63 3.07 -1.62
CA TRP A 57 -8.13 3.60 -2.89
C TRP A 57 -8.53 2.48 -3.86
N LEU A 58 -7.71 1.42 -3.99
CA LEU A 58 -8.03 0.27 -4.83
C LEU A 58 -9.31 -0.43 -4.38
N TYR A 59 -9.49 -0.64 -3.07
CA TYR A 59 -10.71 -1.20 -2.49
C TYR A 59 -11.94 -0.32 -2.77
N ARG A 60 -11.82 1.00 -2.58
CA ARG A 60 -12.93 1.94 -2.88
C ARG A 60 -13.29 1.95 -4.36
N LYS A 61 -12.30 1.92 -5.25
CA LYS A 61 -12.50 2.00 -6.71
C LYS A 61 -13.01 0.71 -7.32
N TYR A 62 -12.63 -0.44 -6.75
CA TYR A 62 -12.99 -1.76 -7.27
C TYR A 62 -13.56 -2.68 -6.18
N PRO A 63 -14.69 -2.31 -5.55
CA PRO A 63 -15.19 -2.99 -4.34
C PRO A 63 -15.53 -4.48 -4.56
N SER A 64 -15.79 -4.89 -5.80
CA SER A 64 -16.11 -6.27 -6.17
C SER A 64 -14.90 -7.08 -6.67
N ALA A 65 -13.68 -6.52 -6.66
CA ALA A 65 -12.51 -7.26 -7.08
C ALA A 65 -12.17 -8.34 -6.05
N THR A 66 -11.71 -9.49 -6.53
CA THR A 66 -11.13 -10.53 -5.69
C THR A 66 -9.72 -10.13 -5.27
N GLU A 67 -9.14 -10.80 -4.27
CA GLU A 67 -7.74 -10.60 -3.87
C GLU A 67 -6.80 -10.67 -5.09
N LYS A 68 -6.93 -11.72 -5.91
CA LYS A 68 -6.20 -11.84 -7.19
C LYS A 68 -6.46 -10.67 -8.14
N GLY A 69 -7.68 -10.16 -8.19
CA GLY A 69 -8.06 -8.99 -8.99
C GLY A 69 -7.39 -7.69 -8.50
N TYR A 70 -7.31 -7.49 -7.19
CA TYR A 70 -6.56 -6.37 -6.60
C TYR A 70 -5.07 -6.49 -6.89
N MET A 71 -4.47 -7.68 -6.73
CA MET A 71 -3.05 -7.91 -7.02
C MET A 71 -2.71 -7.67 -8.49
N ASN A 72 -3.53 -8.15 -9.43
CA ASN A 72 -3.32 -7.86 -10.85
C ASN A 72 -3.39 -6.35 -11.15
N ARG A 73 -4.28 -5.62 -10.48
CA ARG A 73 -4.40 -4.17 -10.63
C ARG A 73 -3.22 -3.41 -10.02
N LEU A 74 -2.66 -3.91 -8.92
CA LEU A 74 -1.40 -3.41 -8.38
C LEU A 74 -0.29 -3.62 -9.40
N LEU A 75 -0.15 -4.83 -9.96
CA LEU A 75 0.86 -5.08 -11.00
C LEU A 75 0.70 -4.17 -12.24
N ASP A 76 -0.53 -3.86 -12.64
CA ASP A 76 -0.83 -2.90 -13.73
C ASP A 76 -0.43 -1.45 -13.41
N LEU A 77 -0.31 -1.10 -12.13
CA LEU A 77 0.11 0.21 -11.62
C LEU A 77 1.63 0.26 -11.38
N PHE A 78 2.26 -0.89 -11.14
CA PHE A 78 3.70 -1.04 -10.90
C PHE A 78 4.36 -1.94 -11.96
N PRO A 79 4.32 -1.58 -13.26
CA PRO A 79 4.89 -2.42 -14.30
C PRO A 79 6.41 -2.59 -14.09
N GLY A 80 6.85 -3.84 -13.88
CA GLY A 80 8.25 -4.19 -13.69
C GLY A 80 8.75 -4.17 -12.24
N SER A 81 7.92 -3.79 -11.26
CA SER A 81 8.28 -3.95 -9.84
C SER A 81 8.04 -5.40 -9.42
N MET A 82 9.11 -6.19 -9.33
CA MET A 82 9.05 -7.58 -8.84
C MET A 82 8.58 -7.66 -7.38
N ASN A 83 8.69 -6.58 -6.62
CA ASN A 83 8.56 -6.61 -5.16
C ASN A 83 7.24 -6.00 -4.65
N VAL A 84 6.39 -5.42 -5.52
CA VAL A 84 5.14 -4.79 -5.05
C VAL A 84 4.22 -5.79 -4.34
N ASN A 85 4.16 -7.03 -4.82
CA ASN A 85 3.34 -8.07 -4.19
C ASN A 85 3.87 -8.43 -2.81
N ASP A 86 5.18 -8.57 -2.68
CA ASP A 86 5.84 -8.93 -1.42
C ASP A 86 5.69 -7.80 -0.40
N VAL A 87 5.89 -6.55 -0.82
CA VAL A 87 5.69 -5.38 0.03
C VAL A 87 4.23 -5.25 0.47
N MET A 88 3.26 -5.47 -0.43
CA MET A 88 1.85 -5.45 -0.08
C MET A 88 1.47 -6.59 0.87
N CYS A 89 2.01 -7.79 0.66
CA CYS A 89 1.85 -8.91 1.58
C CYS A 89 2.45 -8.61 2.97
N ALA A 90 3.66 -8.04 3.01
CA ALA A 90 4.32 -7.65 4.26
C ALA A 90 3.53 -6.55 5.00
N LEU A 91 3.01 -5.57 4.27
CA LEU A 91 2.12 -4.53 4.82
C LEU A 91 0.85 -5.15 5.42
N MET A 92 0.18 -6.04 4.68
CA MET A 92 -1.03 -6.71 5.18
C MET A 92 -0.75 -7.55 6.42
N ARG A 93 0.42 -8.21 6.49
CA ARG A 93 0.85 -8.94 7.71
C ARG A 93 1.05 -8.02 8.90
N CYS A 94 1.59 -6.80 8.69
CA CYS A 94 1.70 -5.79 9.74
C CYS A 94 0.32 -5.39 10.27
N ILE A 95 -0.59 -5.03 9.36
CA ILE A 95 -1.95 -4.58 9.71
C ILE A 95 -2.75 -5.71 10.37
N SER A 96 -2.58 -6.95 9.92
CA SER A 96 -3.32 -8.12 10.43
C SER A 96 -2.67 -8.81 11.64
N ASN A 97 -1.59 -8.26 12.21
CA ASN A 97 -0.82 -8.87 13.30
C ASN A 97 -0.20 -10.26 12.99
N ASN A 98 0.11 -10.52 11.73
CA ASN A 98 0.72 -11.77 11.25
C ASN A 98 2.21 -11.61 10.87
N GLU A 99 2.87 -10.60 11.41
CA GLU A 99 4.28 -10.29 11.13
C GLU A 99 5.23 -11.44 11.52
N HIS A 100 4.85 -12.27 12.49
CA HIS A 100 5.62 -13.44 12.91
C HIS A 100 5.79 -14.49 11.78
N LEU A 101 4.96 -14.42 10.74
CA LEU A 101 5.08 -15.27 9.56
C LEU A 101 6.03 -14.69 8.50
N ALA A 102 6.53 -13.46 8.66
CA ALA A 102 7.40 -12.80 7.70
C ALA A 102 8.84 -13.33 7.79
N TYR A 103 9.53 -13.40 6.66
CA TYR A 103 10.92 -13.85 6.57
C TYR A 103 11.71 -12.99 5.56
N GLY A 104 13.04 -12.95 5.70
CA GLY A 104 13.90 -12.20 4.78
C GLY A 104 13.57 -10.70 4.72
N GLU A 105 13.35 -10.19 3.52
CA GLU A 105 13.07 -8.76 3.26
C GLU A 105 11.71 -8.32 3.85
N ASP A 106 10.71 -9.20 3.89
CA ASP A 106 9.39 -8.92 4.50
C ASP A 106 9.52 -8.61 6.00
N ALA A 107 10.36 -9.37 6.72
CA ALA A 107 10.58 -9.15 8.14
C ALA A 107 11.30 -7.82 8.39
N HIS A 108 12.23 -7.45 7.51
CA HIS A 108 12.90 -6.15 7.57
C HIS A 108 11.93 -4.99 7.26
N PHE A 109 10.99 -5.19 6.33
CA PHE A 109 9.91 -4.24 6.06
C PHE A 109 8.99 -4.08 7.27
N CYS A 110 8.52 -5.17 7.88
CA CYS A 110 7.67 -5.14 9.07
C CYS A 110 8.33 -4.35 10.22
N GLY A 111 9.62 -4.59 10.47
CA GLY A 111 10.39 -3.85 11.46
C GLY A 111 10.53 -2.35 11.18
N ARG A 112 10.42 -1.91 9.92
CA ARG A 112 10.42 -0.48 9.55
C ARG A 112 9.04 0.16 9.67
N VAL A 113 7.98 -0.53 9.27
CA VAL A 113 6.58 -0.08 9.47
C VAL A 113 6.34 0.31 10.94
N ARG A 114 6.86 -0.49 11.88
CA ARG A 114 6.75 -0.19 13.33
C ARG A 114 7.51 1.07 13.79
N ARG A 115 8.49 1.53 13.02
CA ARG A 115 9.40 2.63 13.38
C ARG A 115 9.06 3.95 12.68
N THR A 116 8.23 3.93 11.65
CA THR A 116 7.80 5.11 10.89
C THR A 116 6.28 5.25 11.00
N HIS A 117 5.75 6.46 11.18
CA HIS A 117 4.30 6.72 11.25
C HIS A 117 3.55 5.82 12.27
N LYS A 118 4.15 5.65 13.47
CA LYS A 118 3.69 4.69 14.49
C LYS A 118 2.23 4.92 14.91
N HIS A 119 1.81 6.19 15.03
CA HIS A 119 0.46 6.53 15.45
C HIS A 119 -0.56 6.11 14.39
N GLU A 120 -0.29 6.47 13.14
CA GLU A 120 -1.12 6.13 11.98
C GLU A 120 -1.21 4.61 11.82
N PHE A 121 -0.12 3.88 12.06
CA PHE A 121 -0.10 2.42 12.03
C PHE A 121 -1.03 1.81 13.09
N GLU A 122 -0.95 2.29 14.33
CA GLU A 122 -1.79 1.82 15.43
C GLU A 122 -3.27 2.08 15.16
N GLU A 123 -3.62 3.23 14.57
CA GLU A 123 -4.99 3.56 14.15
C GLU A 123 -5.51 2.64 13.04
N ILE A 124 -4.74 2.48 11.96
CA ILE A 124 -5.10 1.61 10.83
C ILE A 124 -5.31 0.17 11.31
N ARG A 125 -4.40 -0.33 12.14
CA ARG A 125 -4.47 -1.67 12.71
C ARG A 125 -5.68 -1.85 13.62
N ALA A 126 -5.97 -0.86 14.47
CA ALA A 126 -7.15 -0.90 15.33
C ALA A 126 -8.45 -0.94 14.50
N ALA A 127 -8.55 -0.12 13.45
CA ALA A 127 -9.69 -0.10 12.53
C ALA A 127 -9.88 -1.44 11.81
N TRP A 128 -8.81 -2.03 11.30
CA TRP A 128 -8.84 -3.35 10.66
C TRP A 128 -9.34 -4.45 11.61
N LEU A 129 -8.79 -4.50 12.83
CA LEU A 129 -9.20 -5.48 13.83
C LEU A 129 -10.68 -5.30 14.25
N ALA A 130 -11.16 -4.07 14.34
CA ALA A 130 -12.56 -3.77 14.61
C ALA A 130 -13.47 -4.28 13.48
N GLN A 131 -13.09 -4.05 12.21
CA GLN A 131 -13.83 -4.53 11.05
C GLN A 131 -13.88 -6.07 11.00
N MET A 132 -12.76 -6.74 11.28
CA MET A 132 -12.72 -8.22 11.30
C MET A 132 -13.67 -8.80 12.34
N ARG A 133 -13.69 -8.23 13.56
CA ARG A 133 -14.64 -8.61 14.63
C ARG A 133 -16.10 -8.46 14.20
N GLN A 134 -16.45 -7.39 13.49
CA GLN A 134 -17.81 -7.15 13.01
C GLN A 134 -18.21 -8.09 11.88
N SER A 135 -17.27 -8.48 11.02
CA SER A 135 -17.53 -9.36 9.87
C SER A 135 -17.69 -10.84 10.23
N GLY A 136 -17.46 -11.23 11.50
CA GLY A 136 -17.47 -12.63 11.93
C GLY A 136 -16.36 -13.50 11.31
N ARG A 137 -15.46 -12.91 10.51
CA ARG A 137 -14.28 -13.60 10.00
C ARG A 137 -13.31 -13.81 11.15
N PRO A 138 -12.86 -15.05 11.42
CA PRO A 138 -11.87 -15.28 12.45
C PRO A 138 -10.63 -14.44 12.11
N SER A 139 -10.09 -13.75 13.12
CA SER A 139 -8.66 -13.40 13.09
C SER A 139 -7.95 -14.72 12.85
N ASN A 140 -7.22 -14.87 11.74
CA ASN A 140 -6.38 -16.04 11.50
C ASN A 140 -5.25 -16.03 12.54
N ASN A 141 -5.59 -16.35 13.78
CA ASN A 141 -4.69 -16.86 14.79
C ASN A 141 -4.56 -18.33 14.45
N VAL A 142 -3.58 -18.64 13.61
CA VAL A 142 -3.03 -19.99 13.58
C VAL A 142 -2.32 -20.17 14.92
N GLN A 143 -2.72 -21.22 15.64
CA GLN A 143 -2.11 -21.70 16.88
C GLN A 143 -0.61 -21.93 16.73
#